data_AF-A0A821R744-F1
#
_entry.id   AF-A0A821R744-F1
#
_cell.length_a   1.000
_cell.length_b   1.000
_cell.length_c   1.000
_cell.angle_alpha   90.00
_cell.angle_beta   90.00
_cell.angle_gamma   90.00
#
_symmetry.space_group_name_H-M   'P 1'
#
loop_
_entity.id
_entity.type
_entity.pdbx_description
1 polymer ?
#
loop_
_entity_poly.entity_id
_entity_poly.type
_entity_poly.pdbx_seq_one_letter_code
_entity_poly.pdbx_strand_id
1 'polypeptide(L)' 'MRVNTVIIWATKHFRQYLEVGSVIVRSDCKALEWLKNARDPTSRLARWSMKLSPYNIAIQHRP' A
#
# COMPACT_ATOMS: atom_id res chain seq x y z
N MET A 1 8.02 -6.30 14.96
CA MET A 1 8.25 -6.72 13.56
C MET A 1 7.81 -5.61 12.61
N ARG A 2 8.74 -5.03 11.84
CA ARG A 2 8.53 -3.81 11.02
C ARG A 2 8.09 -4.15 9.59
N VAL A 3 6.84 -4.57 9.41
CA VAL A 3 6.32 -4.98 8.09
C VAL A 3 5.80 -3.84 7.21
N ASN A 4 5.71 -2.60 7.73
CA ASN A 4 5.17 -1.48 6.96
C ASN A 4 6.20 -0.73 6.08
N THR A 5 7.50 -0.82 6.40
CA THR A 5 8.50 0.05 5.77
C THR A 5 8.77 -0.32 4.31
N VAL A 6 8.68 -1.61 3.96
CA VAL A 6 9.00 -2.11 2.60
C VAL A 6 8.02 -1.58 1.56
N ILE A 7 6.73 -1.52 1.89
CA ILE A 7 5.67 -1.09 0.98
C ILE A 7 5.78 0.41 0.70
N ILE A 8 6.07 1.18 1.75
CA ILE A 8 6.30 2.62 1.66
C ILE A 8 7.50 2.91 0.75
N TRP A 9 8.57 2.14 0.92
CA TRP A 9 9.77 2.27 0.10
C TRP A 9 9.49 1.87 -1.35
N ALA A 10 8.79 0.76 -1.58
CA ALA A 10 8.39 0.31 -2.91
C ALA A 10 7.50 1.34 -3.62
N THR A 11 6.50 1.90 -2.93
CA THR A 11 5.61 2.93 -3.51
C THR A 11 6.39 4.17 -3.93
N LYS A 12 7.38 4.60 -3.13
CA LYS A 12 8.24 5.74 -3.49
C LYS A 12 9.15 5.41 -4.67
N HIS A 13 9.73 4.21 -4.69
CA HIS A 13 10.66 3.79 -5.72
C HIS A 13 9.96 3.61 -7.07
N PHE A 14 8.76 3.02 -7.07
CA PHE A 14 7.98 2.73 -8.27
C PHE A 14 6.94 3.81 -8.60
N ARG A 15 7.02 5.00 -8.00
CA ARG A 15 6.02 6.06 -8.16
C ARG A 15 5.71 6.38 -9.62
N GLN A 16 6.74 6.46 -10.47
CA GLN A 16 6.59 6.75 -11.90
C GLN A 16 5.79 5.67 -12.65
N TYR A 17 5.85 4.41 -12.19
CA TYR A 17 5.08 3.31 -12.77
C TYR A 17 3.65 3.26 -12.22
N LEU A 18 3.44 3.69 -10.98
CA LEU A 18 2.13 3.74 -10.31
C LEU A 18 1.24 4.88 -10.82
N GLU A 19 1.83 5.96 -11.34
CA GLU A 19 1.10 7.11 -11.88
C GLU A 19 0.50 6.86 -13.26
N VAL A 20 1.08 5.93 -14.04
CA VAL A 20 0.72 5.70 -15.45
C VAL A 20 -0.21 4.50 -15.62
N GLY A 21 -0.26 3.59 -14.65
CA GLY A 21 -0.96 2.31 -14.81
C GLY A 21 -1.55 1.73 -13.54
N SER A 22 -2.39 0.70 -13.74
CA SER A 22 -2.95 -0.09 -12.64
C SER A 22 -1.95 -1.15 -12.22
N VAL A 23 -1.53 -1.16 -10.96
CA VAL A 23 -0.50 -2.07 -10.47
C VAL A 23 -1.07 -3.02 -9.43
N ILE A 24 -0.77 -4.31 -9.57
CA ILE A 24 -1.17 -5.33 -8.60
C ILE A 24 0.00 -5.58 -7.67
N VAL A 25 -0.16 -5.22 -6.39
CA VAL A 25 0.84 -5.51 -5.35
C VAL A 25 0.44 -6.81 -4.67
N ARG A 26 1.22 -7.86 -4.94
CA ARG A 26 1.06 -9.17 -4.30
C ARG A 26 2.03 -9.26 -3.15
N SER A 27 1.53 -9.42 -1.93
CA SER A 27 2.38 -9.63 -0.75
C SER A 27 1.71 -10.60 0.22
N ASP A 28 2.54 -11.45 0.81
CA ASP A 28 2.27 -12.34 1.95
C ASP A 28 2.13 -11.57 3.28
N CYS A 29 2.35 -10.26 3.26
CA CYS A 29 2.24 -9.43 4.46
C CYS A 29 0.79 -9.00 4.73
N LYS A 30 0.20 -9.52 5.82
CA LYS A 30 -1.12 -9.08 6.34
C LYS A 30 -1.23 -7.57 6.54
N ALA A 31 -0.15 -6.86 6.82
CA ALA A 31 -0.15 -5.39 6.98
C ALA A 31 -0.64 -4.64 5.73
N LEU A 32 -0.52 -5.23 4.55
CA LEU A 32 -0.98 -4.65 3.29
C LEU A 32 -2.51 -4.76 3.14
N GLU A 33 -3.11 -5.83 3.67
CA GLU A 33 -4.56 -6.00 3.74
C GLU A 33 -5.21 -4.91 4.60
N TRP A 34 -4.55 -4.52 5.69
CA TRP A 34 -5.00 -3.40 6.53
C TRP A 34 -5.01 -2.07 5.79
N LEU A 35 -4.18 -1.87 4.75
CA LEU A 35 -4.18 -0.64 3.98
C LEU A 35 -5.49 -0.45 3.20
N LYS A 36 -6.12 -1.55 2.77
CA LYS A 36 -7.43 -1.58 2.11
C LYS A 36 -8.57 -1.29 3.08
N ASN A 37 -8.44 -1.73 4.33
CA ASN A 37 -9.45 -1.60 5.38
C ASN A 37 -9.18 -0.43 6.35
N ALA A 38 -8.16 0.39 6.11
CA ALA A 38 -7.75 1.48 7.01
C ALA A 38 -8.78 2.62 6.98
N ARG A 39 -9.86 2.45 7.73
CA ARG A 39 -10.90 3.45 7.99
C ARG A 39 -10.56 4.36 9.18
N ASP A 40 -9.55 3.97 9.98
CA ASP A 40 -9.11 4.68 11.18
C ASP A 40 -8.08 5.79 10.87
N PRO A 41 -8.47 7.09 10.95
CA PRO A 41 -7.67 8.21 10.47
C PRO A 41 -6.38 8.47 11.27
N THR A 42 -6.25 7.92 12.47
CA THR A 42 -5.14 8.19 13.41
C THR A 42 -3.93 7.27 13.19
N SER A 43 -4.09 6.19 12.40
CA SER A 43 -3.04 5.20 12.22
C SER A 43 -1.98 5.65 11.19
N ARG A 44 -0.70 5.30 11.42
CA ARG A 44 0.36 5.51 10.42
C ARG A 44 -0.01 4.89 9.06
N LEU A 45 -0.76 3.80 9.07
CA LEU A 45 -1.30 3.11 7.91
C LEU A 45 -2.31 3.96 7.14
N ALA A 46 -3.24 4.65 7.81
CA ALA A 46 -4.20 5.53 7.15
C ALA A 46 -3.54 6.70 6.42
N ARG A 47 -2.45 7.24 6.96
CA ARG A 47 -1.66 8.27 6.25
C ARG A 47 -1.07 7.75 4.95
N TRP A 48 -0.66 6.47 4.91
CA TRP A 48 -0.21 5.83 3.68
C TRP A 48 -1.37 5.48 2.76
N SER A 49 -2.50 5.04 3.29
CA SER A 49 -3.73 4.80 2.51
C SER A 49 -4.17 6.07 1.77
N MET A 50 -4.21 7.23 2.43
CA MET A 50 -4.48 8.52 1.77
C MET A 50 -3.45 8.86 0.68
N LYS A 51 -2.16 8.58 0.93
CA LYS A 51 -1.10 8.83 -0.04
C LYS A 51 -1.11 7.87 -1.22
N LEU A 52 -1.68 6.67 -1.02
CA LEU A 52 -1.85 5.62 -2.02
C LEU A 52 -3.19 5.71 -2.75
N SER A 53 -4.17 6.41 -2.18
CA SER A 53 -5.51 6.66 -2.75
C SER A 53 -5.52 7.20 -4.18
N PRO A 54 -4.60 8.08 -4.62
CA PRO A 54 -4.59 8.54 -6.01
C PRO A 54 -4.02 7.51 -6.99
N TYR A 55 -3.32 6.47 -6.52
CA TYR A 55 -2.75 5.44 -7.38
C TYR A 55 -3.71 4.26 -7.51
N ASN A 56 -3.85 3.72 -8.72
CA ASN A 56 -4.76 2.60 -8.97
C ASN A 56 -4.09 1.25 -8.59
N ILE A 57 -3.92 1.03 -7.29
CA ILE A 57 -3.18 -0.12 -6.75
C ILE A 57 -4.14 -1.19 -6.24
N ALA A 58 -4.08 -2.37 -6.87
CA ALA A 58 -4.81 -3.55 -6.43
C ALA A 58 -3.93 -4.39 -5.50
N ILE A 59 -4.24 -4.36 -4.21
CA ILE A 59 -3.56 -5.19 -3.22
C ILE A 59 -4.15 -6.60 -3.24
N GLN A 60 -3.32 -7.60 -3.51
CA GLN A 60 -3.73 -9.01 -3.46
C GLN A 60 -2.89 -9.76 -2.44
N HIS A 61 -3.48 -10.06 -1.29
CA HIS A 61 -2.83 -10.91 -0.31
C HIS A 61 -2.78 -12.35 -0.82
N ARG A 62 -1.61 -12.97 -0.74
CA ARG A 62 -1.44 -14.40 -0.99
C ARG A 62 -1.03 -15.02 0.35
N PRO A 63 -1.83 -15.94 0.92
CA PRO A 63 -1.47 -16.64 2.15
C PRO A 63 -0.26 -17.55 1.95
#